data_AF-A0A177EL26-F1
#
_entry.id   AF-A0A177EL26-F1
#
_cell.length_a   1.000
_cell.length_b   1.000
_cell.length_c   1.000
_cell.angle_alpha   90.00
_cell.angle_beta   90.00
_cell.angle_gamma   90.00
#
_symmetry.space_group_name_H-M   'P 1'
#
loop_
_entity.id
_entity.type
_entity.pdbx_description
1 polymer ?
#
loop_
_entity_poly.entity_id
_entity_poly.type
_entity_poly.pdbx_seq_one_letter_code
_entity_poly.pdbx_strand_id
1 'polypeptide(L)'
;MNIKALHRILENNEIDKSNLTDEDIEYLKNSLNILGYKLNNWYDRKTLVITAMQAEEALLKDYEIIAMDIILEIINSVKDIPVSKFINCAVAKELIENNWLVIDNNRNIQLSKRLIIENTNILSEKANISICSLCGIINNKGNIPHNECNIN
;
A
#
# COMPACT_ATOMS: atom_id res chain seq x y z
N MET A 1 -10.25 -7.42 -21.76
CA MET A 1 -10.20 -7.63 -20.29
C MET A 1 -11.62 -7.83 -19.77
N ASN A 2 -11.90 -8.93 -19.07
CA ASN A 2 -13.23 -9.17 -18.49
C ASN A 2 -13.45 -8.21 -17.32
N ILE A 3 -14.62 -7.57 -17.22
CA ILE A 3 -14.99 -6.66 -16.12
C ILE A 3 -14.74 -7.29 -14.75
N LYS A 4 -14.92 -8.61 -14.59
CA LYS A 4 -14.62 -9.33 -13.35
C LYS A 4 -13.12 -9.35 -13.00
N ALA A 5 -12.25 -9.40 -14.00
CA ALA A 5 -10.81 -9.34 -13.79
C ALA A 5 -10.37 -7.93 -13.40
N LEU A 6 -10.95 -6.90 -14.03
CA LEU A 6 -10.73 -5.51 -13.66
C LEU A 6 -11.24 -5.22 -12.24
N HIS A 7 -12.41 -5.73 -11.88
CA HIS A 7 -12.98 -5.57 -10.54
C HIS A 7 -12.09 -6.21 -9.46
N ARG A 8 -11.59 -7.43 -9.69
CA ARG A 8 -10.64 -8.10 -8.78
C ARG A 8 -9.31 -7.35 -8.64
N ILE A 9 -8.82 -6.77 -9.73
CA ILE A 9 -7.59 -5.97 -9.74
C ILE A 9 -7.78 -4.70 -8.91
N LEU A 10 -8.93 -4.03 -9.04
CA LEU A 10 -9.27 -2.84 -8.25
C LEU A 10 -9.55 -3.17 -6.78
N GLU A 11 -10.12 -4.34 -6.48
CA GLU A 11 -10.30 -4.80 -5.10
C GLU A 11 -8.94 -4.95 -4.43
N ASN A 12 -8.01 -5.70 -5.03
CA ASN A 12 -6.72 -6.00 -4.40
C ASN A 12 -5.67 -4.90 -4.56
N ASN A 13 -5.86 -3.96 -5.49
CA ASN A 13 -4.89 -2.91 -5.85
C ASN A 13 -3.48 -3.43 -6.23
N GLU A 14 -3.35 -4.72 -6.53
CA GLU A 14 -2.09 -5.40 -6.79
C GLU A 14 -2.19 -6.27 -8.03
N ILE A 15 -1.13 -6.29 -8.85
CA ILE A 15 -1.00 -7.11 -10.06
C ILE A 15 0.34 -7.84 -10.01
N ASP A 16 0.34 -9.16 -10.11
CA ASP A 16 1.56 -9.93 -10.40
C ASP A 16 1.91 -9.77 -11.88
N LYS A 17 3.05 -9.14 -12.17
CA LYS A 17 3.54 -8.89 -13.52
C LYS A 17 4.52 -9.94 -14.05
N SER A 18 4.71 -11.06 -13.35
CA SER A 18 5.68 -12.11 -13.75
C SER A 18 5.39 -12.70 -15.14
N ASN A 19 4.16 -12.60 -15.62
CA ASN A 19 3.72 -13.10 -16.93
C ASN A 19 3.33 -11.97 -17.90
N LEU A 20 3.62 -10.71 -17.59
CA LEU A 20 3.30 -9.56 -18.43
C LEU A 20 4.53 -9.10 -19.20
N THR A 21 4.33 -8.71 -20.46
CA THR A 21 5.37 -8.05 -21.27
C THR A 21 5.47 -6.57 -20.89
N ASP A 22 6.56 -5.91 -21.30
CA ASP A 22 6.71 -4.46 -21.10
C ASP A 22 5.61 -3.66 -21.81
N GLU A 23 5.16 -4.11 -22.99
CA GLU A 23 4.04 -3.52 -23.72
C GLU A 23 2.72 -3.64 -22.94
N ASP A 24 2.46 -4.79 -22.31
CA ASP A 24 1.27 -5.00 -21.46
C ASP A 24 1.28 -4.03 -20.27
N ILE A 25 2.44 -3.85 -19.64
CA ILE A 25 2.61 -2.96 -18.49
C ILE A 25 2.41 -1.50 -18.90
N GLU A 26 2.96 -1.09 -20.05
CA GLU A 26 2.79 0.26 -20.58
C GLU A 26 1.32 0.55 -20.93
N TYR A 27 0.64 -0.41 -21.56
CA TYR A 27 -0.79 -0.31 -21.85
C TYR A 27 -1.64 -0.16 -20.58
N LEU A 28 -1.35 -0.97 -19.55
CA LEU A 28 -2.03 -0.89 -18.25
C LEU A 28 -1.80 0.47 -17.58
N LYS A 29 -0.56 0.95 -17.59
CA LYS A 29 -0.20 2.25 -17.03
C LYS A 29 -0.97 3.39 -17.70
N ASN A 30 -1.04 3.40 -19.02
CA ASN A 30 -1.77 4.42 -19.78
C ASN A 30 -3.27 4.36 -19.50
N SER A 31 -3.83 3.15 -19.45
CA SER A 31 -5.26 2.94 -19.17
C SER A 31 -5.65 3.41 -17.76
N LEU A 32 -4.84 3.09 -16.75
CA LEU A 32 -5.06 3.50 -15.36
C LEU A 32 -4.89 5.01 -15.17
N ASN A 33 -3.92 5.62 -15.86
CA ASN A 33 -3.70 7.06 -15.78
C ASN A 33 -4.90 7.86 -16.30
N ILE A 34 -5.57 7.39 -17.35
CA ILE A 34 -6.83 8.00 -17.85
C ILE A 34 -7.91 7.98 -16.76
N LEU A 35 -7.92 6.95 -15.92
CA LEU A 35 -8.88 6.78 -14.83
C LEU A 35 -8.47 7.49 -13.53
N GLY A 36 -7.36 8.24 -13.53
CA GLY A 36 -6.86 8.94 -12.35
C GLY A 36 -6.06 8.05 -11.38
N TYR A 37 -5.58 6.89 -11.83
CA TYR A 37 -4.74 5.99 -11.04
C TYR A 37 -3.30 5.97 -11.55
N LYS A 38 -2.37 5.66 -10.65
CA LYS A 38 -0.95 5.39 -10.95
C LYS A 38 -0.66 3.91 -10.74
N LEU A 39 0.30 3.41 -11.50
CA LEU A 39 0.81 2.05 -11.42
C LEU A 39 2.28 2.08 -10.98
N ASN A 40 2.57 1.52 -9.81
CA ASN A 40 3.86 1.63 -9.12
C ASN A 40 4.52 0.26 -8.98
N ASN A 41 5.85 0.17 -9.03
CA ASN A 41 6.55 -1.08 -8.75
C ASN A 41 6.68 -1.32 -7.23
N TRP A 42 6.46 -2.55 -6.80
CA TRP A 42 6.80 -3.00 -5.45
C TRP A 42 8.25 -3.48 -5.36
N TYR A 43 8.80 -3.61 -4.14
CA TYR A 43 10.22 -3.99 -3.94
C TYR A 43 10.58 -5.36 -4.48
N ASP A 44 9.63 -6.29 -4.51
CA ASP A 44 9.85 -7.64 -5.05
C ASP A 44 10.04 -7.65 -6.57
N ARG A 45 9.88 -6.49 -7.24
CA ARG A 45 9.93 -6.29 -8.69
C ARG A 45 8.96 -7.16 -9.50
N LYS A 46 8.06 -7.88 -8.84
CA LYS A 46 7.05 -8.77 -9.44
C LYS A 46 5.64 -8.26 -9.23
N THR A 47 5.42 -7.44 -8.21
CA THR A 47 4.14 -6.82 -7.94
C THR A 47 4.10 -5.39 -8.48
N LEU A 48 3.03 -5.05 -9.19
CA LEU A 48 2.61 -3.68 -9.48
C LEU A 48 1.48 -3.30 -8.53
N VAL A 49 1.54 -2.10 -7.95
CA VAL A 49 0.56 -1.56 -7.00
C VAL A 49 -0.16 -0.37 -7.62
N ILE A 50 -1.49 -0.45 -7.63
CA ILE A 50 -2.39 0.58 -8.13
C ILE A 50 -2.67 1.56 -6.98
N THR A 51 -2.50 2.85 -7.26
CA THR A 51 -2.77 3.92 -6.30
C THR A 51 -3.60 5.03 -6.95
N ALA A 52 -4.46 5.70 -6.19
CA ALA A 52 -5.18 6.87 -6.69
C ALA A 52 -4.22 8.08 -6.82
N MET A 53 -4.47 8.98 -7.78
CA MET A 53 -3.90 10.31 -7.75
C MET A 53 -4.49 11.06 -6.56
N GLN A 54 -3.64 11.49 -5.63
CA GLN A 54 -4.11 12.23 -4.45
C GLN A 54 -4.79 13.54 -4.85
N ALA A 55 -5.98 13.76 -4.31
CA ALA A 55 -6.58 15.10 -4.22
C ALA A 55 -6.02 15.80 -2.98
N GLU A 56 -5.87 17.13 -3.03
CA GLU A 56 -5.33 17.94 -1.93
C GLU A 56 -6.07 17.71 -0.60
N GLU A 57 -5.30 17.77 0.49
CA GLU A 57 -5.71 17.41 1.85
C GLU A 57 -6.94 18.20 2.32
N ALA A 58 -7.95 17.46 2.79
CA ALA A 58 -9.06 18.02 3.55
C ALA A 58 -8.76 17.98 5.05
N LEU A 59 -9.51 18.77 5.83
CA LEU A 59 -9.43 18.83 7.29
C LEU A 59 -9.56 17.44 7.95
N LEU A 60 -8.64 17.15 8.87
CA LEU A 60 -8.60 15.91 9.65
C LEU A 60 -9.87 15.73 10.51
N LYS A 61 -10.65 14.69 10.23
CA LYS A 61 -11.80 14.24 11.04
C LYS A 61 -11.36 13.23 12.10
N ASP A 62 -12.17 13.02 13.14
CA ASP A 62 -11.90 12.04 14.22
C ASP A 62 -11.54 10.63 13.70
N TYR A 63 -12.14 10.23 12.58
CA TYR A 63 -11.81 8.98 11.88
C TYR A 63 -10.33 8.92 11.46
N GLU A 64 -9.79 9.99 10.88
CA GLU A 64 -8.43 10.04 10.35
C GLU A 64 -7.39 10.03 11.48
N ILE A 65 -7.73 10.60 12.64
CA ILE A 65 -6.89 10.51 13.85
C ILE A 65 -6.79 9.05 14.31
N ILE A 66 -7.93 8.36 14.47
CA ILE A 66 -7.96 6.97 14.92
C ILE A 66 -7.28 6.05 13.89
N ALA A 67 -7.51 6.28 12.59
CA ALA A 67 -6.85 5.53 11.53
C ALA A 67 -5.33 5.70 11.59
N MET A 68 -4.86 6.94 11.79
CA MET A 68 -3.43 7.23 11.93
C MET A 68 -2.83 6.55 13.16
N ASP A 69 -3.53 6.56 14.31
CA ASP A 69 -3.07 5.87 15.52
C ASP A 69 -2.89 4.37 15.30
N ILE A 70 -3.85 3.71 14.64
CA ILE A 70 -3.76 2.28 14.28
C ILE A 70 -2.55 2.04 13.36
N ILE A 71 -2.38 2.87 12.34
CA ILE A 71 -1.26 2.77 11.38
C ILE A 71 0.08 2.91 12.10
N LEU A 72 0.21 3.94 12.95
CA LEU A 72 1.43 4.19 13.74
C LEU A 72 1.71 3.06 14.74
N GLU A 73 0.67 2.47 15.34
CA GLU A 73 0.83 1.31 16.21
C GLU A 73 1.42 0.11 15.47
N ILE A 74 0.91 -0.18 14.26
CA ILE A 74 1.42 -1.26 13.40
C ILE A 74 2.89 -1.01 13.03
N ILE A 75 3.24 0.22 12.66
CA ILE A 75 4.61 0.58 12.24
C ILE A 75 5.59 0.48 13.40
N ASN A 76 5.22 1.02 14.57
CA ASN A 76 6.13 1.11 15.71
C ASN A 76 6.20 -0.18 16.54
N SER A 77 5.36 -1.17 16.23
CA SER A 77 5.37 -2.44 16.93
C SER A 77 6.58 -3.28 16.54
N VAL A 78 7.38 -3.66 17.54
CA VAL A 78 8.52 -4.58 17.37
C VAL A 78 8.06 -6.01 17.04
N LYS A 79 6.80 -6.35 17.36
CA LYS A 79 6.20 -7.66 17.11
C LYS A 79 5.02 -7.53 16.16
N ASP A 80 4.74 -8.57 15.39
CA ASP A 80 3.53 -8.62 14.57
C ASP A 80 2.28 -8.47 15.45
N ILE A 81 1.31 -7.69 14.99
CA ILE A 81 0.09 -7.41 15.75
C ILE A 81 -1.02 -8.37 15.29
N PRO A 82 -1.57 -9.22 16.17
CA PRO A 82 -2.65 -10.12 15.79
C PRO A 82 -3.94 -9.34 15.52
N VAL A 83 -4.70 -9.75 14.50
CA VAL A 83 -5.99 -9.12 14.14
C VAL A 83 -6.99 -9.11 15.29
N SER A 84 -6.87 -10.05 16.24
CA SER A 84 -7.71 -10.11 17.44
C SER A 84 -7.59 -8.86 18.32
N LYS A 85 -6.48 -8.12 18.25
CA LYS A 85 -6.30 -6.85 18.98
C LYS A 85 -7.27 -5.77 18.51
N PHE A 86 -7.68 -5.84 17.25
CA PHE A 86 -8.57 -4.86 16.61
C PHE A 86 -10.01 -5.36 16.42
N ILE A 87 -10.38 -6.52 16.97
CA ILE A 87 -11.68 -7.17 16.71
C ILE A 87 -12.91 -6.31 17.07
N ASN A 88 -12.74 -5.37 18.01
CA ASN A 88 -13.79 -4.43 18.44
C ASN A 88 -13.61 -3.01 17.88
N CYS A 89 -12.57 -2.76 17.09
CA CYS A 89 -12.31 -1.46 16.49
C CYS A 89 -13.04 -1.35 15.15
N ALA A 90 -14.05 -0.49 15.06
CA ALA A 90 -14.81 -0.27 13.82
C ALA A 90 -13.93 0.31 12.71
N VAL A 91 -13.07 1.28 13.04
CA VAL A 91 -12.14 1.90 12.09
C VAL A 91 -11.17 0.86 11.50
N ALA A 92 -10.60 -0.02 12.33
CA ALA A 92 -9.72 -1.08 11.82
C ALA A 92 -10.43 -2.04 10.87
N LYS A 93 -11.70 -2.38 11.13
CA LYS A 93 -12.50 -3.23 10.23
C LYS A 93 -12.74 -2.53 8.89
N GLU A 94 -13.11 -1.26 8.92
CA GLU A 94 -13.31 -0.46 7.72
C GLU A 94 -12.01 -0.33 6.90
N LEU A 95 -10.87 -0.11 7.56
CA LEU A 95 -9.56 -0.08 6.90
C LEU A 95 -9.21 -1.44 6.25
N ILE A 96 -9.60 -2.57 6.85
CA ILE A 96 -9.44 -3.90 6.23
C ILE A 96 -10.38 -4.08 5.04
N GLU A 97 -11.67 -3.73 5.20
CA GLU A 97 -12.68 -3.84 4.13
C GLU A 97 -12.31 -2.99 2.90
N ASN A 98 -11.63 -1.86 3.12
CA ASN A 98 -11.16 -0.97 2.06
C ASN A 98 -9.70 -1.25 1.62
N ASN A 99 -9.09 -2.35 2.07
CA ASN A 99 -7.72 -2.75 1.73
C ASN A 99 -6.63 -1.70 2.03
N TRP A 100 -6.84 -0.88 3.06
CA TRP A 100 -5.79 -0.05 3.67
C TRP A 100 -4.92 -0.86 4.63
N LEU A 101 -5.52 -1.86 5.28
CA LEU A 101 -4.85 -2.87 6.10
C LEU A 101 -5.11 -4.25 5.51
N VAL A 102 -4.14 -5.16 5.62
CA VAL A 102 -4.24 -6.54 5.16
C VAL A 102 -3.97 -7.51 6.30
N ILE A 103 -4.49 -8.73 6.19
CA ILE A 103 -4.26 -9.80 7.16
C ILE A 103 -3.33 -10.83 6.52
N ASP A 104 -2.20 -11.09 7.16
CA ASP A 104 -1.26 -12.11 6.69
C ASP A 104 -1.73 -13.55 7.02
N ASN A 105 -0.98 -14.54 6.54
CA ASN A 105 -1.30 -15.96 6.77
C ASN A 105 -1.25 -16.37 8.26
N ASN A 106 -0.56 -15.60 9.10
CA ASN A 106 -0.46 -15.81 10.54
C ASN A 106 -1.56 -15.06 11.31
N ARG A 107 -2.51 -14.43 10.60
CA ARG A 107 -3.58 -13.60 11.13
C ARG A 107 -3.09 -12.33 11.84
N ASN A 108 -1.94 -11.83 11.44
CA ASN A 108 -1.46 -10.52 11.86
C ASN A 108 -1.90 -9.44 10.88
N ILE A 109 -2.16 -8.25 11.41
CA ILE A 109 -2.50 -7.09 10.62
C ILE A 109 -1.21 -6.43 10.10
N GLN A 110 -1.21 -6.05 8.83
CA GLN A 110 -0.13 -5.34 8.18
C GLN A 110 -0.71 -4.14 7.41
N LEU A 111 0.12 -3.15 7.13
CA LEU A 111 -0.25 -2.09 6.19
C LEU A 111 -0.34 -2.67 4.77
N SER A 112 -1.31 -2.23 3.98
CA SER A 112 -1.34 -2.58 2.56
C SER A 112 -0.26 -1.84 1.78
N LYS A 113 0.20 -2.42 0.66
CA LYS A 113 1.19 -1.79 -0.22
C LYS A 113 0.69 -0.43 -0.74
N ARG A 114 -0.62 -0.34 -1.02
CA ARG A 114 -1.30 0.88 -1.44
C ARG A 114 -1.20 1.98 -0.39
N LEU A 115 -1.54 1.67 0.87
CA LEU A 115 -1.48 2.65 1.97
C LEU A 115 -0.08 3.23 2.10
N ILE A 116 0.91 2.35 2.06
CA ILE A 116 2.32 2.70 2.18
C ILE A 116 2.72 3.67 1.06
N ILE A 117 2.41 3.34 -0.21
CA ILE A 117 2.78 4.18 -1.35
C ILE A 117 2.05 5.51 -1.35
N GLU A 118 0.73 5.51 -1.11
CA GLU A 118 -0.05 6.75 -1.13
C GLU A 118 0.36 7.69 0.01
N ASN A 119 0.59 7.16 1.21
CA ASN A 119 0.86 8.00 2.39
C ASN A 119 2.35 8.13 2.70
N THR A 120 3.21 7.79 1.75
CA THR A 120 4.66 7.76 1.86
C THR A 120 5.24 8.98 2.61
N ASN A 121 4.87 10.20 2.22
CA ASN A 121 5.39 11.42 2.83
C ASN A 121 4.95 11.59 4.29
N ILE A 122 3.65 11.44 4.55
CA ILE A 122 3.06 11.55 5.90
C ILE A 122 3.63 10.48 6.83
N LEU A 123 3.78 9.26 6.32
CA LEU A 123 4.38 8.14 7.05
C LEU A 123 5.87 8.38 7.33
N SER A 124 6.60 8.99 6.40
CA SER A 124 7.99 9.39 6.62
C SER A 124 8.14 10.44 7.72
N GLU A 125 7.25 11.43 7.75
CA GLU A 125 7.26 12.50 8.75
C GLU A 125 6.84 12.00 10.14
N LYS A 126 5.77 11.18 10.21
CA LYS A 126 5.13 10.81 11.48
C LYS A 126 5.64 9.51 12.08
N ALA A 127 6.19 8.61 11.27
CA ALA A 127 6.53 7.25 11.70
C ALA A 127 8.00 6.88 11.45
N ASN A 128 8.85 7.84 11.07
CA ASN A 128 10.26 7.64 10.73
C ASN A 128 10.48 6.56 9.65
N ILE A 129 9.51 6.40 8.74
CA ILE A 129 9.61 5.50 7.59
C ILE A 129 10.48 6.18 6.53
N SER A 130 11.72 5.74 6.36
CA SER A 130 12.57 6.23 5.29
C SER A 130 12.20 5.60 3.94
N ILE A 131 12.19 6.37 2.87
CA ILE A 131 12.03 5.87 1.50
C ILE A 131 13.35 6.03 0.78
N CYS A 132 13.72 5.05 -0.04
CA CYS A 132 14.84 5.24 -0.95
C CYS A 132 14.55 6.41 -1.89
N SER A 133 15.19 7.55 -1.66
CA SER A 133 15.02 8.79 -2.43
C SER A 133 15.36 8.66 -3.92
N LEU A 134 16.11 7.61 -4.28
CA LEU A 134 16.49 7.30 -5.67
C LEU A 134 15.52 6.34 -6.37
N CYS A 135 15.03 5.31 -5.68
CA CYS A 135 14.26 4.23 -6.31
C CYS A 135 12.76 4.31 -6.02
N GLY A 136 12.35 5.03 -4.97
CA GLY A 136 10.95 5.07 -4.51
C GLY A 136 10.41 3.72 -4.04
N ILE A 137 11.29 2.77 -3.72
CA ILE A 137 10.94 1.38 -3.39
C ILE A 137 10.70 1.24 -1.87
N ILE A 138 9.61 0.59 -1.48
CA ILE A 138 9.16 0.39 -0.10
C ILE A 138 8.78 -1.10 0.11
N ASN A 139 9.00 -1.64 1.31
CA ASN A 139 8.53 -2.98 1.73
C ASN A 139 7.53 -2.87 2.89
N ASN A 140 7.09 -4.02 3.40
CA ASN A 140 6.10 -4.13 4.47
C ASN A 140 6.55 -3.53 5.82
N LYS A 141 7.84 -3.21 5.99
CA LYS A 141 8.39 -2.66 7.23
C LYS A 141 8.59 -1.15 7.20
N GLY A 142 8.55 -0.54 6.00
CA GLY A 142 9.03 0.83 5.82
C GLY A 142 10.54 0.90 6.03
N ASN A 143 11.26 1.67 5.20
CA ASN A 143 12.73 1.66 5.10
C ASN A 143 13.32 0.46 4.34
N ILE A 144 13.80 0.74 3.13
CA ILE A 144 14.77 -0.09 2.41
C ILE A 144 16.01 0.78 2.15
N PRO A 145 17.19 0.42 2.66
CA PRO A 145 18.41 1.13 2.34
C PRO A 145 18.75 0.94 0.84
N HIS A 146 19.29 1.98 0.18
CA HIS A 146 19.43 2.02 -1.29
C HIS A 146 20.22 0.84 -1.89
N ASN A 147 21.17 0.30 -1.13
CA ASN A 147 21.93 -0.91 -1.47
C ASN A 147 21.05 -2.17 -1.61
N GLU A 148 19.92 -2.26 -0.90
CA GLU A 148 18.95 -3.35 -1.01
C GLU A 148 17.92 -3.11 -2.13
N CYS A 149 17.76 -1.87 -2.59
CA CYS A 149 16.92 -1.55 -3.77
C CYS A 149 17.50 -2.10 -5.08
N ASN A 150 18.81 -2.30 -5.13
CA ASN A 150 19.59 -2.70 -6.31
C ASN A 150 20.24 -4.08 -6.16
N ILE A 151 19.55 -5.04 -5.53
CA ILE A 151 19.95 -6.44 -5.67
C ILE A 151 19.41 -6.89 -7.04
N ASN A 152 20.35 -7.13 -7.96
CA ASN A 152 20.14 -7.57 -9.35
C ASN A 152 19.04 -8.62 -9.48
#